data_AF-A0A955VRL3-F1
#
_entry.id   AF-A0A955VRL3-F1
#
_cell.length_a   1.000
_cell.length_b   1.000
_cell.length_c   1.000
_cell.angle_alpha   90.00
_cell.angle_beta   90.00
_cell.angle_gamma   90.00
#
_symmetry.space_group_name_H-M   'P 1'
#
loop_
_entity.id
_entity.type
_entity.pdbx_description
1 polymer ?
#
loop_
_entity_poly.entity_id
_entity_poly.type
_entity_poly.pdbx_seq_one_letter_code
_entity_poly.pdbx_strand_id
1 'polypeptide(L)' 'MAAEKLGRARAGSGKEYEVFWDPSSREVYVGWAGRSGIGKATSAGHAMRMAEAWLVRK' A
#
# COMPACT_ATOMS: atom_id res chain seq x y z
N MET A 1 -9.43 -14.21 -2.36
CA MET A 1 -9.36 -13.54 -1.04
C MET A 1 -9.43 -12.04 -1.31
N ALA A 2 -9.86 -11.22 -0.34
CA ALA A 2 -9.97 -9.77 -0.55
C ALA A 2 -8.71 -9.08 -0.01
N ALA A 3 -8.28 -8.01 -0.66
CA ALA A 3 -7.16 -7.20 -0.19
C ALA A 3 -7.45 -6.70 1.24
N GLU A 4 -6.63 -7.14 2.19
CA GLU A 4 -6.70 -6.74 3.58
C GLU A 4 -6.15 -5.31 3.73
N LYS A 5 -6.83 -4.50 4.54
CA LYS A 5 -6.32 -3.19 4.89
C LYS A 5 -5.21 -3.35 5.93
N LEU A 6 -3.98 -3.09 5.52
CA LEU A 6 -2.81 -3.17 6.40
C LEU A 6 -2.71 -1.98 7.35
N GLY A 7 -3.08 -0.79 6.86
CA GLY A 7 -2.95 0.43 7.65
C GLY A 7 -2.98 1.69 6.79
N ARG A 8 -2.34 2.75 7.29
CA ARG A 8 -2.14 4.00 6.58
C ARG A 8 -0.66 4.28 6.45
N ALA A 9 -0.24 4.77 5.30
CA ALA A 9 1.11 5.23 5.04
C ALA A 9 1.09 6.72 4.69
N ARG A 10 2.11 7.45 5.14
CA ARG A 10 2.21 8.90 4.95
C ARG A 10 3.11 9.20 3.75
N ALA A 11 2.64 10.06 2.86
CA ALA A 11 3.44 10.60 1.77
C ALA A 11 4.38 11.71 2.23
N GLY A 12 5.42 11.98 1.45
CA GLY A 12 6.35 13.09 1.70
C GLY A 12 5.64 14.45 1.74
N SER A 13 4.51 14.58 1.05
CA SER A 13 3.60 15.75 1.07
C SER A 13 2.76 15.89 2.34
N GLY A 14 2.88 14.96 3.31
CA GLY A 14 2.13 14.97 4.56
C GLY A 14 0.74 14.34 4.49
N LYS A 15 0.26 13.98 3.28
CA LYS A 15 -1.02 13.28 3.06
C LYS A 15 -0.93 11.81 3.47
N GLU A 16 -1.98 11.31 4.08
CA GLU A 16 -2.11 9.89 4.44
C GLU A 16 -2.90 9.13 3.38
N TYR A 17 -2.45 7.91 3.08
CA TYR A 17 -3.11 7.00 2.17
C TYR A 17 -3.30 5.64 2.83
N GLU A 18 -4.44 5.00 2.60
CA GLU A 18 -4.68 3.66 3.09
C GLU A 18 -3.91 2.64 2.24
N VAL A 19 -3.28 1.68 2.91
CA VAL A 19 -2.52 0.60 2.29
C VAL A 19 -3.35 -0.68 2.38
N PHE A 20 -3.53 -1.31 1.23
CA PHE A 20 -4.18 -2.60 1.11
C PHE A 20 -3.22 -3.60 0.49
N TRP A 21 -3.27 -4.83 0.94
CA TRP A 21 -2.46 -5.91 0.39
C TRP A 21 -3.33 -7.14 0.19
N ASP A 22 -3.19 -7.81 -0.94
CA ASP A 22 -3.86 -9.08 -1.16
C ASP A 22 -2.86 -10.22 -0.94
N PRO A 23 -3.01 -11.06 0.10
CA PRO A 23 -2.08 -12.16 0.35
C PRO A 23 -2.14 -13.25 -0.72
N SER A 24 -3.25 -13.35 -1.47
CA SER A 24 -3.44 -14.38 -2.50
C SER A 24 -2.71 -14.04 -3.79
N SER A 25 -2.86 -12.81 -4.27
CA SER A 25 -2.24 -12.30 -5.51
C SER A 25 -0.90 -11.59 -5.25
N ARG A 26 -0.60 -11.36 -3.97
CA ARG A 26 0.55 -10.59 -3.46
C ARG A 26 0.53 -9.13 -3.89
N GLU A 27 -0.59 -8.62 -4.37
CA GLU A 27 -0.68 -7.27 -4.92
C GLU A 27 -0.85 -6.23 -3.79
N VAL A 28 -0.16 -5.11 -3.95
CA VAL A 28 -0.18 -3.99 -3.01
C VAL A 28 -0.88 -2.82 -3.66
N TYR A 29 -1.83 -2.25 -2.94
CA TYR A 29 -2.61 -1.10 -3.36
C TYR A 29 -2.51 0.02 -2.33
N VAL A 30 -2.52 1.26 -2.82
CA VAL A 30 -2.48 2.47 -2.00
C VAL A 30 -3.57 3.42 -2.47
N GLY A 31 -4.36 3.96 -1.55
CA GLY A 31 -5.35 4.99 -1.86
C GLY A 31 -6.54 5.03 -0.92
N TRP A 32 -7.21 6.18 -0.84
CA TRP A 32 -8.45 6.38 -0.05
C TRP A 32 -9.71 6.31 -0.93
N ALA A 33 -9.67 6.87 -2.14
CA ALA A 33 -10.81 6.96 -3.07
C ALA A 33 -10.45 6.41 -4.47
N GLY A 34 -9.84 5.23 -4.50
CA GLY A 34 -9.30 4.62 -5.71
C GLY A 34 -7.98 3.93 -5.39
N ARG A 35 -7.98 2.61 -5.43
CA ARG A 35 -6.81 1.78 -5.11
C ARG A 35 -5.81 1.88 -6.27
N SER A 36 -4.69 2.55 -6.05
CA SER A 36 -3.58 2.58 -7.00
C SER A 36 -2.67 1.40 -6.73
N GLY A 37 -2.56 0.47 -7.68
CA GLY A 37 -1.63 -0.66 -7.59
C GLY A 37 -0.19 -0.16 -7.68
N ILE A 38 0.63 -0.48 -6.68
CA ILE A 38 2.04 -0.05 -6.61
C ILE A 38 3.03 -1.19 -6.89
N GLY A 39 2.57 -2.44 -6.84
CA GLY A 39 3.39 -3.61 -7.16
C GLY A 39 2.96 -4.85 -6.38
N LYS A 40 3.87 -5.82 -6.26
CA LYS A 40 3.64 -7.05 -5.51
C LYS A 40 4.61 -7.17 -4.33
N ALA A 41 4.11 -7.58 -3.18
CA ALA A 41 4.89 -7.83 -1.97
C ALA A 41 4.63 -9.23 -1.42
N THR A 42 5.70 -9.87 -0.95
CA THR A 42 5.68 -11.23 -0.40
C THR A 42 5.11 -11.31 1.02
N SER A 43 4.91 -10.18 1.71
CA SER A 43 4.39 -10.14 3.08
C SER A 43 3.78 -8.77 3.39
N ALA A 44 2.86 -8.73 4.37
CA ALA A 44 2.24 -7.50 4.88
C ALA A 44 3.25 -6.40 5.25
N GLY A 45 4.31 -6.74 5.99
CA GLY A 45 5.35 -5.76 6.36
C GLY A 45 6.16 -5.24 5.16
N HIS A 46 6.38 -6.09 4.16
CA HIS A 46 7.03 -5.69 2.92
C HIS A 46 6.12 -4.76 2.11
N ALA A 47 4.82 -5.06 2.04
CA ALA A 47 3.81 -4.24 1.37
C ALA A 47 3.73 -2.83 1.97
N MET A 48 3.71 -2.70 3.30
CA MET A 48 3.74 -1.41 4.00
C MET A 48 5.00 -0.61 3.67
N ARG A 49 6.20 -1.22 3.78
CA ARG A 49 7.46 -0.55 3.41
C ARG A 49 7.47 -0.08 1.96
N MET A 50 6.95 -0.89 1.04
CA MET A 50 6.84 -0.54 -0.37
C MET A 50 5.89 0.64 -0.58
N ALA A 51 4.74 0.64 0.10
CA ALA A 51 3.78 1.73 0.07
C ALA A 51 4.36 3.04 0.61
N GLU A 52 5.04 3.00 1.75
CA GLU A 52 5.72 4.16 2.32
C GLU A 52 6.80 4.70 1.37
N ALA A 53 7.66 3.83 0.82
CA ALA A 53 8.69 4.24 -0.13
C ALA A 53 8.10 4.86 -1.41
N TRP A 54 7.01 4.30 -1.93
CA TRP A 54 6.31 4.82 -3.10
C TRP A 54 5.68 6.18 -2.83
N LEU A 55 5.04 6.36 -1.67
CA LEU A 55 4.39 7.59 -1.27
C LEU A 55 5.37 8.71 -0.90
N VAL A 56 6.54 8.38 -0.36
CA VAL A 56 7.60 9.36 -0.08
C VAL A 56 8.26 9.86 -1.36
N ARG A 57 8.35 9.01 -2.39
CA ARG A 57 8.95 9.36 -3.70
C ARG A 57 7.99 10.09 -4.66
N LYS A 58 6.71 10.20 -4.31
CA LYS A 58 5.64 10.78 -5.13
C LYS A 58 5.39 12.24 -4.78
#